data_AF-A0A9P7GGP9-F1
#
_entry.id   AF-A0A9P7GGP9-F1
#
_cell.length_a   1.000
_cell.length_b   1.000
_cell.length_c   1.000
_cell.angle_alpha   90.00
_cell.angle_beta   90.00
_cell.angle_gamma   90.00
#
_symmetry.space_group_name_H-M   'P 1'
#
loop_
_entity.id
_entity.type
_entity.pdbx_description
1 polymer ?
#
loop_
_entity_poly.entity_id
_entity_poly.type
_entity_poly.pdbx_seq_one_letter_code
_entity_poly.pdbx_strand_id
1 'polypeptide(L)'
;MPFRGQSSAPTLVTSSNGVPELARFFTDVEYLFEDCQINADTNKKRHILHYLKLQDSWLWESLPTFAAGTYAAWKNEVRALYPGTSEE
;
A
#
# COMPACT_ATOMS: atom_id res chain seq x y z
N MET A 1 6.04 -12.61 6.90
CA MET A 1 4.91 -11.64 6.85
C MET A 1 4.11 -11.71 8.15
N PRO A 2 4.04 -10.63 8.95
CA PRO A 2 3.24 -10.57 10.18
C PRO A 2 1.74 -10.66 9.89
N PHE A 3 0.95 -11.18 10.84
CA PHE A 3 -0.50 -11.22 10.70
C PHE A 3 -1.10 -9.82 10.89
N ARG A 4 -2.16 -9.51 10.11
CA ARG A 4 -2.91 -8.26 10.22
C ARG A 4 -3.36 -8.04 11.67
N GLY A 5 -2.96 -6.92 12.28
CA GLY A 5 -3.29 -6.57 13.67
C GLY A 5 -2.23 -6.92 14.72
N GLN A 6 -1.09 -7.52 14.35
CA GLN A 6 0.08 -7.59 15.23
C GLN A 6 0.78 -6.24 15.35
N SER A 7 1.46 -5.97 16.46
CA SER A 7 2.19 -4.70 16.70
C SER A 7 3.26 -4.38 15.65
N SER A 8 3.72 -5.38 14.91
CA SER A 8 4.68 -5.23 13.81
C SER A 8 4.02 -5.15 12.42
N ALA A 9 2.69 -5.20 12.34
CA ALA A 9 1.97 -5.11 11.08
C ALA A 9 1.76 -3.63 10.69
N PRO A 10 2.16 -3.24 9.47
CA PRO A 10 1.96 -1.87 9.00
C PRO A 10 0.46 -1.59 8.91
N THR A 11 0.03 -0.47 9.48
CA THR A 11 -1.37 -0.06 9.51
C THR A 11 -1.50 1.31 8.87
N LEU A 12 -2.32 1.41 7.82
CA LEU A 12 -2.70 2.70 7.26
C LEU A 12 -3.81 3.30 8.14
N VAL A 13 -3.49 4.36 8.87
CA VAL A 13 -4.49 5.12 9.62
C VAL A 13 -4.95 6.26 8.69
N THR A 14 -6.07 6.08 8.03
CA THR A 14 -6.69 7.09 7.16
C THR A 14 -7.25 8.24 8.02
N SER A 15 -6.36 9.10 8.52
CA SER A 15 -6.70 10.28 9.32
C SER A 15 -6.22 11.55 8.60
N SER A 16 -6.84 11.89 7.48
CA SER A 16 -6.89 13.22 6.84
C SER A 16 -5.57 13.98 6.51
N ASN A 17 -4.39 13.55 6.99
CA ASN A 17 -3.06 14.06 6.70
C ASN A 17 -2.22 12.97 5.98
N GLY A 18 -2.83 12.34 4.98
CA GLY A 18 -2.48 11.00 4.49
C GLY A 18 -1.16 10.82 3.72
N VAL A 19 -0.33 11.85 3.53
CA VAL A 19 0.89 11.76 2.70
C VAL A 19 2.08 11.11 3.42
N PRO A 20 2.53 11.60 4.60
CA PRO A 20 3.64 10.98 5.33
C PRO A 20 3.30 9.57 5.83
N GLU A 21 2.05 9.32 6.21
CA GLU A 21 1.61 8.00 6.67
C GLU A 21 1.57 6.97 5.53
N LEU A 22 1.13 7.37 4.33
CA LEU A 22 1.17 6.49 3.15
C LEU A 22 2.60 6.16 2.73
N ALA A 23 3.49 7.16 2.73
CA ALA A 23 4.91 6.94 2.44
C ALA A 23 5.53 5.96 3.45
N ARG A 24 5.29 6.17 4.74
CA ARG A 24 5.78 5.29 5.81
C ARG A 24 5.22 3.88 5.69
N PHE A 25 3.93 3.74 5.41
CA PHE A 25 3.28 2.44 5.19
C PHE A 25 3.95 1.67 4.06
N PHE A 26 4.17 2.31 2.91
CA PHE A 26 4.85 1.65 1.79
C PHE A 26 6.28 1.22 2.16
N THR A 27 7.04 2.06 2.86
CA THR A 27 8.39 1.71 3.32
C THR A 27 8.39 0.49 4.25
N ASP A 28 7.50 0.44 5.24
CA ASP A 28 7.39 -0.70 6.16
C ASP A 28 6.99 -2.00 5.42
N VAL A 29 6.04 -1.93 4.50
CA VAL A 29 5.64 -3.10 3.68
C VAL A 29 6.76 -3.52 2.73
N GLU A 30 7.49 -2.58 2.11
CA GLU A 30 8.62 -2.89 1.24
C GLU A 30 9.74 -3.61 1.99
N TYR A 31 10.05 -3.19 3.22
CA TYR A 31 10.99 -3.90 4.08
C TYR A 31 10.54 -5.35 4.38
N LEU A 32 9.24 -5.55 4.62
CA LEU A 32 8.67 -6.90 4.81
C LEU A 32 8.69 -7.74 3.53
N PHE A 33 8.61 -7.12 2.35
CA PHE A 33 8.79 -7.84 1.08
C PHE A 33 10.22 -8.30 0.89
N GLU A 34 11.20 -7.48 1.26
CA GLU A 34 12.61 -7.83 1.21
C GLU A 34 12.92 -8.98 2.18
N ASP A 35 12.49 -8.86 3.44
CA ASP A 35 12.65 -9.90 4.46
C ASP A 35 12.02 -11.24 4.05
N CYS A 36 10.82 -11.19 3.46
CA CYS A 36 10.06 -12.37 3.05
C CYS A 36 10.37 -12.84 1.61
N GLN A 37 11.31 -12.18 0.92
CA GLN A 37 11.68 -12.41 -0.49
C GLN A 37 10.52 -12.38 -1.50
N ILE A 38 9.55 -11.49 -1.30
CA ILE A 38 8.40 -11.34 -2.19
C ILE A 38 8.76 -10.40 -3.33
N ASN A 39 9.11 -10.96 -4.48
CA ASN A 39 9.56 -10.20 -5.64
C ASN A 39 8.47 -9.94 -6.69
N ALA A 40 7.45 -10.80 -6.75
CA ALA A 40 6.39 -10.69 -7.76
C ALA A 40 5.46 -9.52 -7.48
N ASP A 41 5.26 -8.63 -8.47
CA ASP A 41 4.38 -7.46 -8.37
C ASP A 41 2.96 -7.84 -7.92
N THR A 42 2.40 -8.92 -8.48
CA THR A 42 1.06 -9.41 -8.11
C THR A 42 0.98 -9.79 -6.63
N ASN A 43 2.02 -10.43 -6.10
CA ASN A 43 2.06 -10.82 -4.69
C ASN A 43 2.21 -9.58 -3.80
N LYS A 44 3.09 -8.65 -4.16
CA LYS A 44 3.27 -7.38 -3.42
C LYS A 44 1.94 -6.64 -3.27
N LYS A 45 1.22 -6.45 -4.37
CA LYS A 45 -0.10 -5.78 -4.36
C LYS A 45 -1.11 -6.51 -3.48
N ARG A 46 -1.24 -7.84 -3.60
CA ARG A 46 -2.17 -8.64 -2.78
C ARG A 46 -1.85 -8.58 -1.29
N HIS A 47 -0.57 -8.62 -0.93
CA HIS A 47 -0.15 -8.50 0.46
C HIS A 47 -0.47 -7.13 1.04
N ILE A 48 -0.31 -6.06 0.27
CA ILE A 48 -0.70 -4.72 0.70
C ILE A 48 -2.20 -4.65 0.99
N LEU A 49 -3.05 -5.18 0.11
CA LEU A 49 -4.50 -5.23 0.35
C LEU A 49 -4.86 -5.97 1.65
N HIS A 50 -4.06 -6.97 2.04
CA HIS A 50 -4.27 -7.70 3.29
C HIS A 50 -4.09 -6.84 4.54
N TYR A 51 -3.18 -5.86 4.51
CA TYR A 51 -2.93 -4.96 5.64
C TYR A 51 -3.91 -3.79 5.70
N LEU A 52 -4.50 -3.41 4.57
CA LEU A 52 -5.47 -2.31 4.49
C LEU A 52 -6.81 -2.66 5.12
N LYS A 53 -7.59 -1.63 5.48
CA LYS A 53 -9.01 -1.77 5.86
C LYS A 53 -9.84 -2.14 4.63
N LEU A 54 -11.01 -2.76 4.85
CA LEU A 54 -11.85 -3.27 3.75
C LEU A 54 -12.20 -2.18 2.71
N GLN A 55 -12.45 -0.95 3.17
CA GLN A 55 -12.76 0.16 2.27
C GLN A 55 -11.55 0.61 1.46
N ASP A 56 -10.39 0.77 2.09
CA ASP A 56 -9.14 1.13 1.40
C ASP A 56 -8.69 0.02 0.44
N SER A 57 -8.83 -1.25 0.84
CA SER A 57 -8.48 -2.38 -0.03
C SER A 57 -9.36 -2.43 -1.28
N TRP A 58 -10.66 -2.16 -1.14
CA TRP A 58 -11.57 -2.13 -2.28
C TRP A 58 -11.24 -0.97 -3.23
N LEU A 59 -10.92 0.20 -2.67
CA LEU A 59 -10.51 1.37 -3.46
C LEU A 59 -9.23 1.08 -4.26
N TRP A 60 -8.22 0.46 -3.64
CA TRP A 60 -6.93 0.19 -4.31
C TRP A 60 -7.01 -1.00 -5.27
N GLU A 61 -7.90 -1.96 -5.03
CA GLU A 61 -8.18 -3.09 -5.94
C GLU A 61 -8.92 -2.63 -7.20
N SER A 62 -9.78 -1.61 -7.08
CA SER A 62 -10.52 -1.03 -8.21
C SER A 62 -9.63 -0.32 -9.25
N LEU A 63 -8.34 -0.11 -8.94
CA LEU A 63 -7.41 0.57 -9.82
C LEU A 63 -7.05 -0.29 -11.04
N PRO A 64 -7.08 0.24 -12.27
CA PRO A 64 -6.73 -0.51 -13.48
C PRO A 64 -5.29 -1.03 -13.45
N THR A 65 -4.39 -0.26 -12.82
CA THR A 65 -2.99 -0.65 -12.62
C THR A 65 -2.81 -1.81 -11.65
N PHE A 66 -3.81 -2.14 -10.82
CA PHE A 66 -3.77 -3.32 -9.95
C PHE A 66 -3.74 -4.61 -10.79
N ALA A 67 -4.65 -4.71 -11.77
CA ALA A 67 -4.83 -5.88 -12.61
C ALA A 67 -3.76 -6.06 -13.70
N ALA A 68 -3.35 -4.97 -14.36
CA ALA A 68 -2.49 -5.04 -15.54
C ALA A 68 -1.17 -4.25 -15.43
N GLY A 69 -0.93 -3.53 -14.32
CA GLY A 69 0.25 -2.70 -14.14
C GLY A 69 1.37 -3.35 -13.34
N THR A 70 2.50 -2.68 -13.21
CA THR A 70 3.54 -3.01 -12.23
C THR A 70 3.17 -2.49 -10.84
N TYR A 71 3.85 -2.97 -9.80
CA TYR A 71 3.71 -2.45 -8.45
C TYR A 71 4.03 -0.94 -8.38
N ALA A 72 5.04 -0.49 -9.13
CA ALA A 72 5.42 0.92 -9.18
C ALA A 72 4.33 1.80 -9.81
N ALA A 73 3.74 1.38 -10.93
CA ALA A 73 2.65 2.11 -11.58
C ALA A 73 1.42 2.20 -10.67
N TRP A 74 1.08 1.08 -10.01
CA TRP A 74 -0.03 1.03 -9.06
C TRP A 74 0.21 1.90 -7.83
N LYS A 75 1.42 1.88 -7.25
CA LYS A 75 1.81 2.75 -6.14
C LYS A 75 1.66 4.23 -6.49
N ASN A 76 1.98 4.62 -7.72
CA ASN A 76 1.80 6.00 -8.18
C ASN A 76 0.32 6.39 -8.28
N GLU A 77 -0.51 5.50 -8.84
CA GLU A 77 -1.95 5.72 -8.95
C GLU A 77 -2.61 5.77 -7.56
N VAL A 78 -2.19 4.92 -6.62
CA VAL A 78 -2.61 4.97 -5.21
C VAL A 78 -2.25 6.32 -4.58
N ARG A 79 -1.05 6.86 -4.82
CA ARG A 79 -0.64 8.18 -4.31
C ARG A 79 -1.51 9.31 -4.86
N ALA A 80 -1.98 9.19 -6.10
CA ALA A 80 -2.88 10.17 -6.71
C ALA A 80 -4.29 10.18 -6.07
N LEU A 81 -4.71 9.10 -5.42
CA LEU A 81 -6.01 9.02 -4.72
C LEU A 81 -6.07 9.85 -3.43
N TYR A 82 -4.92 10.25 -2.88
CA TYR A 82 -4.84 11.03 -1.65
C TYR A 82 -4.39 12.46 -1.96
N PRO A 83 -5.33 13.39 -2.26
CA PRO A 83 -5.02 14.77 -2.59
C PRO A 83 -4.54 15.53 -1.34
N GLY A 84 -3.23 15.44 -1.11
CA GLY A 84 -2.38 16.30 -0.28
C GLY A 84 -0.95 16.35 -0.82
N THR A 85 -0.76 15.80 -2.02
CA THR A 85 0.48 15.56 -2.77
C THR A 85 0.85 16.71 -3.70
N SER A 86 0.26 17.89 -3.50
CA SER A 86 0.86 19.12 -3.98
C SER A 86 1.98 19.49 -3.03
N GLU A 87 3.18 18.95 -3.28
CA GLU A 87 4.39 19.73 -2.99
C GLU A 87 4.21 21.06 -3.76
N GLU A 88 4.02 22.15 -3.00
CA GLU A 88 4.20 23.51 -3.50
C GLU A 88 5.65 23.75 -3.91
#